data_AF-A0A3E0PN45-F1
#
_entry.id   AF-A0A3E0PN45-F1
#
_cell.length_a   1.000
_cell.length_b   1.000
_cell.length_c   1.000
_cell.angle_alpha   90.00
_cell.angle_beta   90.00
_cell.angle_gamma   90.00
#
_symmetry.space_group_name_H-M   'P 1'
#
loop_
_entity.id
_entity.type
_entity.pdbx_description
1 polymer ?
#
loop_
_entity_poly.entity_id
_entity_poly.type
_entity_poly.pdbx_seq_one_letter_code
_entity_poly.pdbx_strand_id
1 'polypeptide(L)'
;MCHANYRLPSVVAGAILIASVACGSAQAQFSGNTRTRREPPKLNFGNSQFNTQAKRFQNFSPPRQQTPSGGKYLGKVNIPQPKPFQYTPPQNNFGNSGNNFWRPSRPQYNDYEYERPQRYQEPQRYYSNDNRNYSYSQPQSTPVTTPAPAEVEKNAKPPEKIVEPKSNAAPAFALLDPIDADSYALVGEMVQEEAQISVDRLEEQLGEAAKEGPVAEKIMELREKIAAGEAITDQDMADLGNLVNAVDPAKFPPGFDVNRVDQAIKDIIRTSETNELYQQNAYPDDGLAAGLPSGPVLMMPALPEDEMLLMPGGGVIMGTGGEGQLEIAAEDASEILDISIGVGDPEPDSDANVAKRAKSGTYIMNPKDSPAEVSYVVSNHNYTIKPGYTQLLDSGETWVIRFDKGEGQGEAKYTLSDGTYVFGTSDDTWNLFKTSFSVTVDNGDNESPFFVNIDNTQEEVAAGAKRTFESEYPILVRFDRGSGGDPAQKRITRKNADLVVAVNRTDGLWDLYPAENYQGVARKSGSKKNKIHQALLREKLRLSRQRGN
;
A
#
# COMPACT_ATOMS: atom_id res chain seq x y z
N MET A 1 14.22 -41.12 -60.95
CA MET A 1 13.72 -42.45 -60.59
C MET A 1 12.20 -42.37 -60.48
N CYS A 2 11.53 -43.24 -61.23
CA CYS A 2 10.08 -43.40 -61.29
C CYS A 2 9.49 -43.86 -59.95
N HIS A 3 8.28 -43.41 -59.59
CA HIS A 3 7.11 -44.28 -59.44
C HIS A 3 5.86 -43.48 -59.03
N ALA A 4 4.76 -43.79 -59.73
CA ALA A 4 3.38 -43.46 -59.40
C ALA A 4 2.82 -44.41 -58.33
N ASN A 5 1.73 -44.02 -57.64
CA ASN A 5 0.52 -44.86 -57.46
C ASN A 5 -0.66 -44.16 -56.73
N TYR A 6 -1.78 -44.05 -57.46
CA TYR A 6 -3.21 -44.24 -57.14
C TYR A 6 -3.75 -44.27 -55.68
N ARG A 7 -4.89 -43.57 -55.45
CA ARG A 7 -6.27 -44.12 -55.36
C ARG A 7 -7.33 -43.10 -54.87
N LEU A 8 -8.44 -42.99 -55.63
CA LEU A 8 -9.82 -42.67 -55.18
C LEU A 8 -10.53 -44.00 -54.78
N PRO A 9 -11.67 -44.08 -54.03
CA PRO A 9 -12.96 -43.42 -54.37
C PRO A 9 -14.03 -43.17 -53.25
N SER A 10 -15.18 -42.64 -53.70
CA SER A 10 -16.60 -42.90 -53.28
C SER A 10 -17.34 -42.02 -52.24
N VAL A 11 -18.23 -41.19 -52.78
CA VAL A 11 -19.68 -40.94 -52.49
C VAL A 11 -20.34 -41.74 -51.35
N VAL A 12 -21.12 -41.06 -50.46
CA VAL A 12 -22.51 -41.41 -50.03
C VAL A 12 -23.24 -40.16 -49.51
N ALA A 13 -24.45 -39.94 -50.02
CA ALA A 13 -25.46 -39.00 -49.51
C ALA A 13 -26.39 -39.71 -48.50
N GLY A 14 -26.91 -38.99 -47.51
CA GLY A 14 -27.91 -39.53 -46.58
C GLY A 14 -28.70 -38.44 -45.87
N ALA A 15 -29.95 -38.26 -46.28
CA ALA A 15 -30.99 -37.55 -45.55
C ALA A 15 -31.72 -38.53 -44.61
N ILE A 16 -32.03 -38.13 -43.37
CA ILE A 16 -33.02 -38.80 -42.52
C ILE A 16 -33.90 -37.78 -41.80
N LEU A 17 -35.21 -37.97 -42.05
CA LEU A 17 -36.40 -37.46 -41.38
C LEU A 17 -36.59 -38.16 -40.02
N ILE A 18 -36.97 -37.44 -38.95
CA ILE A 18 -37.80 -37.99 -37.86
C ILE A 18 -38.85 -36.95 -37.45
N ALA A 19 -40.10 -37.41 -37.40
CA ALA A 19 -41.29 -36.66 -37.06
C ALA A 19 -41.73 -36.91 -35.60
N SER A 20 -42.24 -35.83 -34.97
CA SER A 20 -43.43 -35.70 -34.08
C SER A 20 -43.78 -36.71 -32.97
N VAL A 21 -44.14 -36.18 -31.78
CA VAL A 21 -45.37 -36.38 -30.94
C VAL A 21 -45.20 -35.44 -29.71
N ALA A 22 -45.90 -34.30 -29.54
CA ALA A 22 -47.30 -34.01 -29.15
C ALA A 22 -47.65 -34.14 -27.63
N CYS A 23 -48.11 -33.02 -27.05
CA CYS A 23 -49.26 -32.82 -26.12
C CYS A 23 -48.96 -31.88 -24.93
N GLY A 24 -49.85 -30.90 -24.72
CA GLY A 24 -49.93 -30.13 -23.47
C GLY A 24 -50.47 -28.71 -23.60
N SER A 25 -51.76 -28.57 -23.92
CA SER A 25 -52.50 -27.30 -23.89
C SER A 25 -52.97 -26.93 -22.47
N ALA A 26 -52.76 -25.69 -22.05
CA ALA A 26 -53.53 -25.06 -20.98
C ALA A 26 -53.86 -23.61 -21.37
N GLN A 27 -55.15 -23.36 -21.60
CA GLN A 27 -55.74 -22.04 -21.76
C GLN A 27 -55.91 -21.39 -20.38
N ALA A 28 -55.46 -20.14 -20.22
CA ALA A 28 -55.92 -19.26 -19.15
C ALA A 28 -56.47 -17.98 -19.78
N GLN A 29 -57.78 -17.79 -19.61
CA GLN A 29 -58.49 -16.56 -19.94
C GLN A 29 -58.07 -15.48 -18.93
N PHE A 30 -57.69 -14.29 -19.40
CA PHE A 30 -57.73 -13.09 -18.59
C PHE A 30 -58.47 -11.98 -19.32
N SER A 31 -59.43 -11.42 -18.60
CA SER A 31 -60.41 -10.43 -18.99
C SER A 31 -59.79 -9.06 -19.26
N GLY A 32 -60.42 -8.34 -20.19
CA GLY A 32 -60.01 -7.01 -20.61
C GLY A 32 -60.13 -5.95 -19.51
N ASN A 33 -59.24 -4.96 -19.59
CA ASN A 33 -59.44 -3.66 -18.94
C ASN A 33 -58.96 -2.57 -19.91
N THR A 34 -59.91 -1.79 -20.40
CA THR A 34 -59.73 -0.62 -21.25
C THR A 34 -59.08 0.51 -20.44
N ARG A 35 -57.84 0.89 -20.78
CA ARG A 35 -57.21 2.11 -20.24
C ARG A 35 -57.44 3.28 -21.18
N THR A 36 -58.03 4.33 -20.62
CA THR A 36 -58.22 5.65 -21.20
C THR A 36 -56.89 6.37 -21.38
N ARG A 37 -56.73 6.97 -22.56
CA ARG A 37 -55.61 7.81 -22.99
C ARG A 37 -55.61 9.11 -22.16
N ARG A 38 -54.59 9.30 -21.31
CA ARG A 38 -54.26 10.61 -20.71
C ARG A 38 -53.06 11.19 -21.46
N GLU A 39 -53.20 12.44 -21.92
CA GLU A 39 -52.11 13.22 -22.49
C GLU A 39 -51.05 13.55 -21.43
N PRO A 40 -49.75 13.58 -21.80
CA PRO A 40 -48.69 13.97 -20.88
C PRO A 40 -48.67 15.50 -20.65
N PRO A 41 -48.34 15.97 -19.44
CA PRO A 41 -48.15 17.39 -19.17
C PRO A 41 -46.85 17.89 -19.81
N LYS A 42 -46.90 19.10 -20.39
CA LYS A 42 -45.72 19.80 -20.90
C LYS A 42 -44.88 20.27 -19.69
N LEU A 43 -43.71 19.67 -19.51
CA LEU A 43 -42.67 20.15 -18.60
C LEU A 43 -41.78 21.16 -19.33
N ASN A 44 -41.67 22.35 -18.76
CA ASN A 44 -40.88 23.47 -19.26
C ASN A 44 -39.60 23.54 -18.41
N PHE A 45 -38.46 23.14 -18.96
CA PHE A 45 -37.16 23.20 -18.27
C PHE A 45 -36.51 24.56 -18.53
N GLY A 46 -36.52 25.43 -17.52
CA GLY A 46 -35.79 26.69 -17.52
C GLY A 46 -34.47 26.58 -16.74
N ASN A 47 -33.38 27.02 -17.35
CA ASN A 47 -32.01 27.16 -16.82
C ASN A 47 -31.93 27.99 -15.51
N SER A 48 -32.26 27.42 -14.34
CA SER A 48 -32.09 28.13 -13.06
C SER A 48 -31.47 27.35 -11.90
N GLN A 49 -31.11 26.07 -12.06
CA GLN A 49 -30.68 25.27 -10.91
C GLN A 49 -29.22 25.49 -10.45
N PHE A 50 -28.35 26.04 -11.30
CA PHE A 50 -26.97 26.34 -10.94
C PHE A 50 -26.81 27.44 -9.86
N ASN A 51 -27.80 28.34 -9.70
CA ASN A 51 -27.66 29.50 -8.81
C ASN A 51 -28.16 29.23 -7.37
N THR A 52 -28.78 28.07 -7.13
CA THR A 52 -29.35 27.72 -5.82
C THR A 52 -28.40 26.93 -4.92
N GLN A 53 -27.45 26.18 -5.47
CA GLN A 53 -26.52 25.37 -4.66
C GLN A 53 -25.31 26.17 -4.16
N ALA A 54 -24.76 27.09 -4.97
CA ALA A 54 -23.67 27.99 -4.54
C ALA A 54 -24.05 28.90 -3.34
N LYS A 55 -25.34 29.12 -3.08
CA LYS A 55 -25.83 29.88 -1.92
C LYS A 55 -25.85 29.10 -0.61
N ARG A 56 -25.77 27.77 -0.62
CA ARG A 56 -25.72 26.98 0.63
C ARG A 56 -24.38 27.13 1.35
N PHE A 57 -23.28 27.36 0.61
CA PHE A 57 -21.95 27.57 1.18
C PHE A 57 -21.71 28.94 1.82
N GLN A 58 -22.58 29.93 1.61
CA GLN A 58 -22.37 31.30 2.11
C GLN A 58 -22.92 31.57 3.53
N ASN A 59 -23.53 30.59 4.18
CA ASN A 59 -24.16 30.75 5.51
C ASN A 59 -23.39 30.09 6.66
N PHE A 60 -22.06 30.03 6.60
CA PHE A 60 -21.25 29.67 7.77
C PHE A 60 -21.11 30.86 8.73
N SER A 61 -21.68 30.72 9.93
CA SER A 61 -21.42 31.64 11.04
C SER A 61 -20.02 31.40 11.61
N PRO A 62 -19.27 32.44 12.03
CA PRO A 62 -17.95 32.24 12.62
C PRO A 62 -18.02 31.44 13.93
N PRO A 63 -16.99 30.64 14.26
CA PRO A 63 -17.01 29.79 15.44
C PRO A 63 -17.07 30.63 16.72
N ARG A 64 -18.04 30.28 17.57
CA ARG A 64 -18.23 30.83 18.90
C ARG A 64 -17.07 30.37 19.78
N GLN A 65 -16.20 31.30 20.18
CA GLN A 65 -15.12 31.03 21.14
C GLN A 65 -15.71 30.42 22.43
N GLN A 66 -15.45 29.13 22.66
CA GLN A 66 -15.76 28.47 23.92
C GLN A 66 -14.56 28.64 24.86
N THR A 67 -14.76 29.40 25.93
CA THR A 67 -13.84 29.43 27.08
C THR A 67 -13.92 28.11 27.85
N PRO A 68 -12.79 27.59 28.37
CA PRO A 68 -12.76 26.30 29.06
C PRO A 68 -13.31 26.44 30.49
N SER A 69 -14.43 25.79 30.78
CA SER A 69 -14.93 25.62 32.15
C SER A 69 -14.90 24.15 32.58
N GLY A 70 -14.01 23.86 33.52
CA GLY A 70 -14.22 22.96 34.67
C GLY A 70 -14.75 21.54 34.41
N GLY A 71 -13.85 20.57 34.51
CA GLY A 71 -14.17 19.15 34.44
C GLY A 71 -15.04 18.61 35.58
N LYS A 72 -15.63 17.43 35.32
CA LYS A 72 -16.05 16.44 36.31
C LYS A 72 -15.96 15.04 35.71
N TYR A 73 -15.23 14.17 36.42
CA TYR A 73 -15.05 12.75 36.14
C TYR A 73 -16.39 11.98 36.15
N LEU A 74 -16.61 11.12 35.17
CA LEU A 74 -17.62 10.07 35.20
C LEU A 74 -17.03 8.72 34.74
N GLY A 75 -17.15 7.74 35.64
CA GLY A 75 -17.49 6.33 35.36
C GLY A 75 -16.62 5.50 34.41
N LYS A 76 -15.96 4.48 34.96
CA LYS A 76 -15.39 3.35 34.19
C LYS A 76 -16.51 2.66 33.39
N VAL A 77 -16.43 2.72 32.06
CA VAL A 77 -17.23 1.89 31.14
C VAL A 77 -16.47 0.60 30.89
N ASN A 78 -17.12 -0.53 31.12
CA ASN A 78 -16.57 -1.86 30.88
C ASN A 78 -16.90 -2.24 29.43
N ILE A 79 -15.89 -2.27 28.55
CA ILE A 79 -16.04 -2.63 27.14
C ILE A 79 -15.82 -4.15 27.00
N PRO A 80 -16.78 -4.93 26.47
CA PRO A 80 -16.57 -6.35 26.22
C PRO A 80 -15.57 -6.57 25.08
N GLN A 81 -14.65 -7.53 25.26
CA GLN A 81 -13.66 -7.84 24.23
C GLN A 81 -14.32 -8.45 22.98
N PRO A 82 -13.90 -8.03 21.77
CA PRO A 82 -14.37 -8.64 20.52
C PRO A 82 -13.82 -10.07 20.38
N LYS A 83 -14.66 -10.97 19.84
CA LYS A 83 -14.27 -12.35 19.53
C LYS A 83 -13.34 -12.37 18.30
N PRO A 84 -12.39 -13.31 18.23
CA PRO A 84 -11.46 -13.41 17.10
C PRO A 84 -12.18 -13.80 15.80
N PHE A 85 -11.87 -13.07 14.73
CA PHE A 85 -12.29 -13.36 13.36
C PHE A 85 -11.63 -14.65 12.86
N GLN A 86 -12.42 -15.54 12.26
CA GLN A 86 -11.92 -16.67 11.47
C GLN A 86 -11.88 -16.27 10.00
N TYR A 87 -10.67 -16.19 9.44
CA TYR A 87 -10.43 -15.93 8.04
C TYR A 87 -10.54 -17.22 7.23
N THR A 88 -11.34 -17.20 6.15
CA THR A 88 -11.38 -18.28 5.15
C THR A 88 -10.83 -17.71 3.84
N PRO A 89 -9.74 -18.26 3.27
CA PRO A 89 -9.16 -17.73 2.04
C PRO A 89 -10.08 -18.01 0.83
N PRO A 90 -10.15 -17.08 -0.15
CA PRO A 90 -10.95 -17.25 -1.35
C PRO A 90 -10.38 -18.33 -2.28
N GLN A 91 -11.29 -19.11 -2.88
CA GLN A 91 -10.97 -20.09 -3.93
C GLN A 91 -10.79 -19.38 -5.28
N ASN A 92 -9.60 -19.48 -5.84
CA ASN A 92 -9.29 -19.02 -7.20
C ASN A 92 -9.95 -19.92 -8.24
N ASN A 93 -10.89 -19.37 -9.01
CA ASN A 93 -11.45 -20.00 -10.21
C ASN A 93 -10.89 -19.28 -11.45
N PHE A 94 -9.78 -19.78 -12.00
CA PHE A 94 -9.26 -19.33 -13.29
C PHE A 94 -9.98 -20.07 -14.43
N GLY A 95 -10.99 -19.41 -14.98
CA GLY A 95 -11.64 -19.79 -16.23
C GLY A 95 -10.83 -19.28 -17.42
N ASN A 96 -10.33 -20.24 -18.21
CA ASN A 96 -9.53 -20.06 -19.42
C ASN A 96 -10.41 -19.62 -20.60
N SER A 97 -10.21 -18.42 -21.15
CA SER A 97 -10.79 -17.98 -22.42
C SER A 97 -9.67 -17.57 -23.40
N GLY A 98 -9.46 -18.41 -24.41
CA GLY A 98 -8.60 -18.08 -25.54
C GLY A 98 -9.39 -17.29 -26.58
N ASN A 99 -8.80 -16.21 -27.08
CA ASN A 99 -8.88 -15.83 -28.49
C ASN A 99 -7.78 -14.80 -28.82
N ASN A 100 -6.87 -15.20 -29.72
CA ASN A 100 -5.79 -14.40 -30.26
C ASN A 100 -6.19 -13.82 -31.60
N PHE A 101 -6.22 -12.49 -31.75
CA PHE A 101 -5.99 -11.81 -33.04
C PHE A 101 -5.34 -10.45 -32.77
N TRP A 102 -4.33 -10.09 -33.58
CA TRP A 102 -3.46 -8.90 -33.54
C TRP A 102 -2.20 -8.96 -32.66
N ARG A 103 -1.07 -9.38 -33.25
CA ARG A 103 0.26 -8.83 -32.90
C ARG A 103 1.13 -8.63 -34.16
N PRO A 104 1.80 -7.47 -34.32
CA PRO A 104 2.82 -7.28 -35.33
C PRO A 104 4.15 -7.94 -34.90
N SER A 105 4.91 -8.37 -35.90
CA SER A 105 6.17 -9.11 -35.80
C SER A 105 7.23 -8.35 -34.98
N ARG A 106 7.76 -8.96 -33.91
CA ARG A 106 8.97 -8.51 -33.21
C ARG A 106 10.20 -9.33 -33.66
N PRO A 107 11.41 -8.73 -33.64
CA PRO A 107 12.63 -9.38 -34.12
C PRO A 107 13.11 -10.46 -33.15
N GLN A 108 13.68 -11.54 -33.70
CA GLN A 108 14.29 -12.63 -32.96
C GLN A 108 15.52 -12.13 -32.17
N TYR A 109 15.48 -12.30 -30.85
CA TYR A 109 16.66 -12.31 -30.00
C TYR A 109 17.07 -13.76 -29.77
N ASN A 110 18.38 -14.03 -29.87
CA ASN A 110 18.98 -15.33 -29.62
C ASN A 110 18.85 -15.70 -28.14
N ASP A 111 18.22 -16.84 -27.86
CA ASP A 111 18.22 -17.49 -26.55
C ASP A 111 19.64 -18.02 -26.24
N TYR A 112 20.19 -17.58 -25.13
CA TYR A 112 21.29 -18.28 -24.46
C TYR A 112 20.68 -19.43 -23.65
N GLU A 113 21.03 -20.66 -24.04
CA GLU A 113 20.74 -21.88 -23.29
C GLU A 113 21.33 -21.78 -21.87
N TYR A 114 20.46 -21.63 -20.88
CA TYR A 114 20.81 -21.91 -19.49
C TYR A 114 20.82 -23.43 -19.29
N GLU A 115 22.01 -23.99 -19.13
CA GLU A 115 22.21 -25.38 -18.70
C GLU A 115 21.53 -25.61 -17.34
N ARG A 116 20.66 -26.62 -17.28
CA ARG A 116 20.00 -27.08 -16.06
C ARG A 116 21.03 -27.66 -15.09
N PRO A 117 21.01 -27.31 -13.79
CA PRO A 117 21.79 -28.02 -12.80
C PRO A 117 21.32 -29.48 -12.70
N GLN A 118 22.26 -30.40 -12.81
CA GLN A 118 22.06 -31.83 -12.61
C GLN A 118 21.47 -32.10 -11.22
N ARG A 119 20.39 -32.89 -11.18
CA ARG A 119 19.85 -33.45 -9.94
C ARG A 119 20.94 -34.26 -9.23
N TYR A 120 21.37 -33.79 -8.07
CA TYR A 120 22.16 -34.58 -7.14
C TYR A 120 21.35 -35.84 -6.76
N GLN A 121 21.84 -37.01 -7.16
CA GLN A 121 21.39 -38.28 -6.62
C GLN A 121 22.11 -38.49 -5.28
N GLU A 122 21.34 -38.65 -4.20
CA GLU A 122 21.87 -39.07 -2.91
C GLU A 122 22.54 -40.45 -3.04
N PRO A 123 23.82 -40.61 -2.59
CA PRO A 123 24.42 -41.93 -2.51
C PRO A 123 23.73 -42.73 -1.38
N GLN A 124 23.05 -43.80 -1.79
CA GLN A 124 22.53 -44.85 -0.92
C GLN A 124 23.66 -45.38 -0.02
N ARG A 125 23.59 -45.08 1.28
CA ARG A 125 24.51 -45.64 2.27
C ARG A 125 24.20 -47.11 2.48
N TYR A 126 25.14 -47.97 2.06
CA TYR A 126 25.20 -49.38 2.42
C TYR A 126 25.40 -49.51 3.95
N TYR A 127 24.42 -50.09 4.64
CA TYR A 127 24.61 -50.57 6.01
C TYR A 127 25.43 -51.86 5.96
N SER A 128 26.71 -51.75 6.31
CA SER A 128 27.55 -52.90 6.66
C SER A 128 27.21 -53.33 8.08
N ASN A 129 26.54 -54.48 8.23
CA ASN A 129 26.34 -55.17 9.51
C ASN A 129 27.68 -55.76 9.98
N ASP A 130 28.46 -54.97 10.71
CA ASP A 130 29.64 -55.45 11.44
C ASP A 130 29.24 -55.66 12.91
N ASN A 131 28.88 -56.91 13.22
CA ASN A 131 28.41 -57.35 14.53
C ASN A 131 29.60 -57.45 15.50
N ARG A 132 30.02 -56.32 16.08
CA ARG A 132 30.99 -56.32 17.20
C ARG A 132 30.24 -56.17 18.51
N ASN A 133 30.24 -57.28 19.26
CA ASN A 133 29.77 -57.40 20.63
C ASN A 133 30.60 -56.47 21.55
N TYR A 134 30.12 -55.26 21.78
CA TYR A 134 30.60 -54.39 22.85
C TYR A 134 29.77 -54.68 24.10
N SER A 135 30.40 -55.31 25.11
CA SER A 135 29.86 -55.41 26.46
C SER A 135 29.92 -54.02 27.09
N TYR A 136 28.79 -53.32 27.10
CA TYR A 136 28.63 -52.07 27.85
C TYR A 136 28.45 -52.40 29.33
N SER A 137 29.37 -51.93 30.16
CA SER A 137 29.16 -51.79 31.60
C SER A 137 28.00 -50.82 31.81
N GLN A 138 26.98 -51.20 32.59
CA GLN A 138 25.88 -50.31 32.93
C GLN A 138 26.42 -49.04 33.60
N PRO A 139 26.05 -47.83 33.14
CA PRO A 139 26.39 -46.61 33.85
C PRO A 139 25.74 -46.63 35.22
N GLN A 140 26.55 -46.49 36.27
CA GLN A 140 26.06 -46.27 37.63
C GLN A 140 25.18 -45.02 37.63
N SER A 141 23.92 -45.17 38.01
CA SER A 141 22.99 -44.08 38.23
C SER A 141 23.51 -43.22 39.38
N THR A 142 24.20 -42.12 39.06
CA THR A 142 24.42 -41.05 40.03
C THR A 142 23.06 -40.42 40.35
N PRO A 143 22.69 -40.25 41.63
CA PRO A 143 21.44 -39.60 42.00
C PRO A 143 21.41 -38.20 41.40
N VAL A 144 20.36 -37.93 40.61
CA VAL A 144 20.03 -36.59 40.11
C VAL A 144 19.76 -35.74 41.35
N THR A 145 20.76 -34.94 41.73
CA THR A 145 20.60 -33.94 42.76
C THR A 145 19.89 -32.79 42.08
N THR A 146 18.58 -32.65 42.29
CA THR A 146 17.83 -31.46 41.88
C THR A 146 18.53 -30.26 42.52
N PRO A 147 19.17 -29.36 41.75
CA PRO A 147 19.82 -28.20 42.33
C PRO A 147 18.78 -27.42 43.14
N ALA A 148 19.13 -27.06 44.37
CA ALA A 148 18.30 -26.19 45.19
C ALA A 148 17.94 -24.94 44.35
N PRO A 149 16.69 -24.43 44.43
CA PRO A 149 16.29 -23.24 43.71
C PRO A 149 17.34 -22.15 43.94
N ALA A 150 17.98 -21.70 42.87
CA ALA A 150 18.94 -20.60 42.96
C ALA A 150 18.26 -19.45 43.70
N GLU A 151 18.86 -19.02 44.80
CA GLU A 151 18.37 -17.95 45.63
C GLU A 151 18.23 -16.72 44.73
N VAL A 152 16.99 -16.36 44.37
CA VAL A 152 16.69 -15.24 43.45
C VAL A 152 17.41 -14.02 43.98
N GLU A 153 18.40 -13.55 43.23
CA GLU A 153 19.28 -12.46 43.63
C GLU A 153 18.41 -11.20 43.86
N LYS A 154 18.13 -10.88 45.13
CA LYS A 154 17.16 -9.85 45.55
C LYS A 154 17.58 -8.41 45.19
N ASN A 155 18.67 -8.24 44.44
CA ASN A 155 19.29 -6.95 44.12
C ASN A 155 19.31 -6.65 42.61
N ALA A 156 18.48 -7.30 41.79
CA ALA A 156 18.34 -6.91 40.40
C ALA A 156 17.93 -5.43 40.31
N LYS A 157 18.80 -4.60 39.70
CA LYS A 157 18.52 -3.18 39.45
C LYS A 157 17.16 -3.08 38.74
N PRO A 158 16.24 -2.20 39.19
CA PRO A 158 14.96 -2.01 38.53
C PRO A 158 15.18 -1.75 37.04
N PRO A 159 14.33 -2.31 36.14
CA PRO A 159 14.46 -2.07 34.72
C PRO A 159 14.48 -0.57 34.44
N GLU A 160 15.41 -0.13 33.62
CA GLU A 160 15.52 1.28 33.22
C GLU A 160 14.18 1.71 32.60
N LYS A 161 13.63 2.85 33.06
CA LYS A 161 12.38 3.36 32.51
C LYS A 161 12.60 3.70 31.05
N ILE A 162 11.78 3.09 30.20
CA ILE A 162 11.75 3.40 28.77
C ILE A 162 11.18 4.82 28.61
N VAL A 163 11.96 5.69 27.97
CA VAL A 163 11.54 7.04 27.57
C VAL A 163 10.62 6.87 26.37
N GLU A 164 9.42 7.43 26.46
CA GLU A 164 8.50 7.53 25.32
C GLU A 164 9.03 8.61 24.37
N PRO A 165 9.04 8.36 23.05
CA PRO A 165 9.44 9.39 22.11
C PRO A 165 8.44 10.54 22.15
N LYS A 166 8.96 11.76 22.09
CA LYS A 166 8.16 12.95 21.84
C LYS A 166 7.39 12.77 20.53
N SER A 167 6.13 13.18 20.53
CA SER A 167 5.27 13.02 19.35
C SER A 167 5.87 13.74 18.15
N ASN A 168 5.94 13.02 17.04
CA ASN A 168 6.19 13.60 15.74
C ASN A 168 4.87 14.08 15.23
N ALA A 169 4.58 15.37 15.42
CA ALA A 169 3.41 15.95 14.81
C ALA A 169 3.41 15.60 13.31
N ALA A 170 2.30 15.05 12.83
CA ALA A 170 2.00 15.05 11.41
C ALA A 170 2.30 16.47 10.89
N PRO A 171 3.15 16.64 9.86
CA PRO A 171 3.65 17.95 9.44
C PRO A 171 2.47 18.83 9.13
N ALA A 172 2.19 19.83 9.99
CA ALA A 172 1.12 20.82 9.91
C ALA A 172 -0.14 20.42 9.09
N PHE A 173 -0.59 19.19 9.23
CA PHE A 173 -1.85 18.71 8.64
C PHE A 173 -3.07 19.19 9.39
N ALA A 174 -2.85 19.92 10.48
CA ALA A 174 -3.85 20.76 11.11
C ALA A 174 -4.49 21.80 10.16
N LEU A 175 -4.03 21.91 8.90
CA LEU A 175 -4.66 22.70 7.85
C LEU A 175 -5.64 21.90 6.97
N LEU A 176 -5.56 20.57 6.94
CA LEU A 176 -6.54 19.76 6.24
C LEU A 176 -7.60 19.35 7.25
N ASP A 177 -8.76 19.99 7.15
CA ASP A 177 -9.91 19.50 7.88
C ASP A 177 -10.27 18.12 7.30
N PRO A 178 -10.38 17.08 8.15
CA PRO A 178 -10.94 15.81 7.69
C PRO A 178 -12.30 16.10 7.08
N ILE A 179 -12.55 15.56 5.89
CA ILE A 179 -13.88 15.70 5.29
C ILE A 179 -14.89 15.08 6.26
N ASP A 180 -15.94 15.81 6.61
CA ASP A 180 -17.00 15.22 7.42
C ASP A 180 -17.88 14.31 6.55
N ALA A 181 -18.66 13.42 7.16
CA ALA A 181 -19.47 12.44 6.44
C ALA A 181 -20.50 13.09 5.49
N ASP A 182 -21.04 14.26 5.81
CA ASP A 182 -22.01 14.96 4.97
C ASP A 182 -21.32 15.60 3.76
N SER A 183 -20.16 16.24 3.97
CA SER A 183 -19.31 16.77 2.91
C SER A 183 -18.78 15.66 2.01
N TYR A 184 -18.44 14.49 2.58
CA TYR A 184 -18.09 13.30 1.83
C TYR A 184 -19.26 12.94 0.93
N ALA A 185 -20.43 12.59 1.50
CA ALA A 185 -21.61 12.21 0.73
C ALA A 185 -21.96 13.19 -0.41
N LEU A 186 -21.85 14.50 -0.16
CA LEU A 186 -22.04 15.52 -1.19
C LEU A 186 -21.02 15.40 -2.33
N VAL A 187 -19.73 15.23 -2.04
CA VAL A 187 -18.71 14.98 -3.07
C VAL A 187 -19.06 13.73 -3.88
N GLY A 188 -19.52 12.66 -3.23
CA GLY A 188 -20.01 11.46 -3.91
C GLY A 188 -21.17 11.75 -4.88
N GLU A 189 -22.17 12.51 -4.43
CA GLU A 189 -23.30 12.93 -5.29
C GLU A 189 -22.82 13.75 -6.50
N MET A 190 -21.84 14.63 -6.29
CA MET A 190 -21.29 15.48 -7.36
C MET A 190 -20.47 14.69 -8.39
N VAL A 191 -19.68 13.72 -7.93
CA VAL A 191 -18.93 12.81 -8.82
C VAL A 191 -19.91 12.00 -9.67
N GLN A 192 -20.98 11.49 -9.04
CA GLN A 192 -22.03 10.75 -9.73
C GLN A 192 -22.80 11.63 -10.73
N GLU A 193 -23.13 12.87 -10.37
CA GLU A 193 -23.80 13.83 -11.26
C GLU A 193 -22.94 14.15 -12.49
N GLU A 194 -21.64 14.39 -12.33
CA GLU A 194 -20.74 14.65 -13.47
C GLU A 194 -20.58 13.43 -14.40
N ALA A 195 -20.57 12.22 -13.84
CA ALA A 195 -20.59 10.98 -14.62
C ALA A 195 -21.90 10.86 -15.42
N GLN A 196 -23.05 11.17 -14.81
CA GLN A 196 -24.35 11.20 -15.49
C GLN A 196 -24.37 12.24 -16.63
N ILE A 197 -23.87 13.46 -16.37
CA ILE A 197 -23.75 14.53 -17.38
C ILE A 197 -22.87 14.08 -18.55
N SER A 198 -21.80 13.34 -18.29
CA SER A 198 -20.91 12.82 -19.34
C SER A 198 -21.62 11.81 -20.24
N VAL A 199 -22.48 10.95 -19.67
CA VAL A 199 -23.36 10.06 -20.46
C VAL A 199 -24.42 10.83 -21.24
N ASP A 200 -25.04 11.85 -20.63
CA ASP A 200 -26.03 12.71 -21.32
C ASP A 200 -25.40 13.40 -22.55
N ARG A 201 -24.17 13.91 -22.41
CA ARG A 201 -23.41 14.50 -23.53
C ARG A 201 -23.12 13.48 -24.63
N LEU A 202 -22.78 12.24 -24.25
CA LEU A 202 -22.57 11.15 -25.20
C LEU A 202 -23.87 10.81 -25.97
N GLU A 203 -25.01 10.71 -25.27
CA GLU A 203 -26.32 10.49 -25.90
C GLU A 203 -26.68 11.62 -26.87
N GLU A 204 -26.46 12.88 -26.47
CA GLU A 204 -26.69 14.05 -27.33
C GLU A 204 -25.85 13.99 -28.61
N GLN A 205 -24.56 13.62 -28.49
CA GLN A 205 -23.67 13.47 -29.64
C GLN A 205 -24.06 12.33 -30.57
N LEU A 206 -24.61 11.24 -30.03
CA LEU A 206 -25.06 10.08 -30.81
C LEU A 206 -26.45 10.29 -31.45
N GLY A 207 -27.27 11.20 -30.93
CA GLY A 207 -28.56 11.58 -31.52
C GLY A 207 -29.55 10.42 -31.58
N GLU A 208 -30.09 10.12 -32.77
CA GLU A 208 -31.06 9.02 -32.95
C GLU A 208 -30.43 7.64 -32.71
N ALA A 209 -29.12 7.50 -32.88
CA ALA A 209 -28.40 6.26 -32.60
C ALA A 209 -28.48 5.83 -31.13
N ALA A 210 -28.61 6.79 -30.21
CA ALA A 210 -28.69 6.54 -28.77
C ALA A 210 -30.10 6.20 -28.27
N LYS A 211 -31.14 6.36 -29.11
CA LYS A 211 -32.54 6.20 -28.66
C LYS A 211 -33.08 4.77 -28.80
N GLU A 212 -32.56 4.01 -29.76
CA GLU A 212 -33.06 2.67 -30.06
C GLU A 212 -31.93 1.70 -30.46
N GLY A 213 -32.11 0.42 -30.15
CA GLY A 213 -31.21 -0.66 -30.55
C GLY A 213 -30.02 -0.86 -29.62
N PRO A 214 -28.99 -1.62 -30.07
CA PRO A 214 -27.89 -2.05 -29.21
C PRO A 214 -27.09 -0.91 -28.56
N VAL A 215 -26.94 0.23 -29.24
CA VAL A 215 -26.26 1.41 -28.66
C VAL A 215 -27.04 1.98 -27.49
N ALA A 216 -28.36 2.10 -27.61
CA ALA A 216 -29.24 2.55 -26.52
C ALA A 216 -29.22 1.59 -25.33
N GLU A 217 -29.24 0.28 -25.60
CA GLU A 217 -29.12 -0.76 -24.56
C GLU A 217 -27.79 -0.63 -23.80
N LYS A 218 -26.67 -0.45 -24.52
CA LYS A 218 -25.35 -0.30 -23.87
C LYS A 218 -25.25 1.01 -23.08
N ILE A 219 -25.80 2.12 -23.58
CA ILE A 219 -25.81 3.39 -22.82
C ILE A 219 -26.64 3.25 -21.54
N MET A 220 -27.79 2.57 -21.60
CA MET A 220 -28.60 2.29 -20.41
C MET A 220 -27.82 1.43 -19.39
N GLU A 221 -27.08 0.41 -19.85
CA GLU A 221 -26.18 -0.38 -19.01
C GLU A 221 -25.11 0.50 -18.33
N LEU A 222 -24.48 1.42 -19.07
CA LEU A 222 -23.52 2.37 -18.51
C LEU A 222 -24.14 3.26 -17.42
N ARG A 223 -25.38 3.74 -17.63
CA ARG A 223 -26.12 4.51 -16.61
C ARG A 223 -26.41 3.69 -15.36
N GLU A 224 -26.81 2.43 -15.53
CA GLU A 224 -27.06 1.52 -14.41
C GLU A 224 -25.79 1.27 -13.60
N LYS A 225 -24.65 1.04 -14.27
CA LYS A 225 -23.34 0.91 -13.62
C LYS A 225 -22.93 2.17 -12.85
N ILE A 226 -23.02 3.35 -13.47
CA ILE A 226 -22.73 4.63 -12.80
C ILE A 226 -23.65 4.84 -11.60
N ALA A 227 -24.94 4.54 -11.74
CA ALA A 227 -25.91 4.64 -10.65
C ALA A 227 -25.64 3.66 -9.50
N ALA A 228 -25.05 2.50 -9.80
CA ALA A 228 -24.62 1.52 -8.82
C ALA A 228 -23.24 1.82 -8.21
N GLY A 229 -22.52 2.84 -8.69
CA GLY A 229 -21.16 3.15 -8.23
C GLY A 229 -20.09 2.23 -8.83
N GLU A 230 -20.41 1.50 -9.90
CA GLU A 230 -19.48 0.60 -10.58
C GLU A 230 -18.59 1.37 -11.57
N ALA A 231 -17.31 0.99 -11.64
CA ALA A 231 -16.40 1.53 -12.63
C ALA A 231 -16.80 1.12 -14.05
N ILE A 232 -16.68 2.04 -14.99
CA ILE A 232 -16.82 1.71 -16.40
C ILE A 232 -15.47 1.26 -16.94
N THR A 233 -15.43 0.04 -17.47
CA THR A 233 -14.18 -0.58 -17.92
C THR A 233 -13.81 -0.18 -19.36
N ASP A 234 -12.53 -0.33 -19.73
CA ASP A 234 -12.08 -0.22 -21.13
C ASP A 234 -12.88 -1.15 -22.07
N GLN A 235 -13.31 -2.32 -21.57
CA GLN A 235 -14.10 -3.27 -22.35
C GLN A 235 -15.51 -2.74 -22.63
N ASP A 236 -16.15 -2.11 -21.63
CA ASP A 236 -17.47 -1.50 -21.82
C ASP A 236 -17.45 -0.45 -22.93
N MET A 237 -16.36 0.31 -22.99
CA MET A 237 -16.16 1.35 -24.00
C MET A 237 -15.76 0.81 -25.36
N ALA A 238 -14.96 -0.27 -25.41
CA ALA A 238 -14.68 -0.98 -26.64
C ALA A 238 -15.96 -1.57 -27.25
N ASP A 239 -16.84 -2.13 -26.41
CA ASP A 239 -18.14 -2.66 -26.83
C ASP A 239 -19.03 -1.55 -27.38
N LEU A 240 -19.15 -0.42 -26.66
CA LEU A 240 -19.88 0.75 -27.14
C LEU A 240 -19.32 1.25 -28.48
N GLY A 241 -17.99 1.38 -28.60
CA GLY A 241 -17.33 1.80 -29.84
C GLY A 241 -17.63 0.88 -31.02
N ASN A 242 -17.63 -0.44 -30.81
CA ASN A 242 -18.00 -1.41 -31.83
C ASN A 242 -19.47 -1.27 -32.27
N LEU A 243 -20.37 -1.04 -31.31
CA LEU A 243 -21.78 -0.81 -31.60
C LEU A 243 -22.00 0.48 -32.37
N VAL A 244 -21.34 1.57 -31.98
CA VAL A 244 -21.39 2.88 -32.68
C VAL A 244 -20.89 2.75 -34.12
N ASN A 245 -19.78 2.02 -34.35
CA ASN A 245 -19.23 1.79 -35.69
C ASN A 245 -20.16 0.98 -36.61
N ALA A 246 -21.09 0.22 -36.04
CA ALA A 246 -22.08 -0.56 -36.79
C ALA A 246 -23.36 0.24 -37.12
N VAL A 247 -23.53 1.44 -36.57
CA VAL A 247 -24.70 2.29 -36.83
C VAL A 247 -24.64 2.91 -38.23
N ASP A 248 -25.78 2.93 -38.91
CA ASP A 248 -25.95 3.66 -40.17
C ASP A 248 -25.59 5.15 -39.98
N PRO A 249 -24.59 5.70 -40.72
CA PRO A 249 -24.19 7.09 -40.58
C PRO A 249 -25.32 8.11 -40.72
N ALA A 250 -26.41 7.76 -41.42
CA ALA A 250 -27.59 8.62 -41.57
C ALA A 250 -28.37 8.83 -40.26
N LYS A 251 -28.10 8.02 -39.23
CA LYS A 251 -28.72 8.15 -37.90
C LYS A 251 -27.98 9.12 -36.97
N PHE A 252 -26.77 9.53 -37.33
CA PHE A 252 -26.03 10.51 -36.54
C PHE A 252 -26.48 11.94 -36.84
N PRO A 253 -26.40 12.86 -35.86
CA PRO A 253 -26.75 14.26 -36.08
C PRO A 253 -25.80 14.92 -37.11
N PRO A 254 -26.24 15.95 -37.85
CA PRO A 254 -25.37 16.71 -38.73
C PRO A 254 -24.16 17.28 -37.97
N GLY A 255 -22.95 17.06 -38.48
CA GLY A 255 -21.71 17.48 -37.82
C GLY A 255 -21.18 16.50 -36.77
N PHE A 256 -21.69 15.27 -36.75
CA PHE A 256 -21.13 14.18 -35.98
C PHE A 256 -19.63 14.00 -36.27
N ASP A 257 -18.86 13.87 -35.19
CA ASP A 257 -17.42 13.67 -35.21
C ASP A 257 -17.08 12.56 -34.22
N VAL A 258 -16.51 11.47 -34.74
CA VAL A 258 -16.10 10.32 -33.93
C VAL A 258 -15.11 10.71 -32.84
N ASN A 259 -14.31 11.76 -33.04
CA ASN A 259 -13.36 12.23 -32.03
C ASN A 259 -14.08 12.86 -30.82
N ARG A 260 -15.28 13.41 -31.00
CA ARG A 260 -16.09 13.94 -29.88
C ARG A 260 -16.65 12.80 -29.03
N VAL A 261 -17.06 11.72 -29.67
CA VAL A 261 -17.51 10.49 -29.00
C VAL A 261 -16.35 9.87 -28.22
N ASP A 262 -15.16 9.78 -28.82
CA ASP A 262 -13.94 9.31 -28.14
C ASP A 262 -13.62 10.17 -26.90
N GLN A 263 -13.77 11.49 -27.00
CA GLN A 263 -13.57 12.37 -25.84
C GLN A 263 -14.64 12.14 -24.75
N ALA A 264 -15.92 12.04 -25.12
CA ALA A 264 -16.99 11.76 -24.16
C ALA A 264 -16.79 10.39 -23.46
N ILE A 265 -16.31 9.38 -24.19
CA ILE A 265 -15.96 8.08 -23.63
C ILE A 265 -14.84 8.22 -22.60
N LYS A 266 -13.77 8.96 -22.90
CA LYS A 266 -12.67 9.21 -21.95
C LYS A 266 -13.15 9.96 -20.70
N ASP A 267 -14.05 10.91 -20.86
CA ASP A 267 -14.63 11.66 -19.75
C ASP A 267 -15.48 10.73 -18.85
N ILE A 268 -16.25 9.81 -19.43
CA ILE A 268 -17.02 8.80 -18.68
C ILE A 268 -16.08 7.82 -17.94
N ILE A 269 -15.04 7.31 -18.59
CA ILE A 269 -14.05 6.43 -17.93
C ILE A 269 -13.46 7.16 -16.71
N ARG A 270 -12.93 8.37 -16.91
CA ARG A 270 -12.29 9.17 -15.87
C ARG A 270 -13.22 9.44 -14.68
N THR A 271 -14.46 9.84 -14.95
CA THR A 271 -15.45 10.12 -13.89
C THR A 271 -15.88 8.84 -13.17
N SER A 272 -15.96 7.70 -13.88
CA SER A 272 -16.27 6.41 -13.26
C SER A 272 -15.13 5.85 -12.40
N GLU A 273 -13.86 6.01 -12.82
CA GLU A 273 -12.68 5.67 -12.02
C GLU A 273 -12.63 6.52 -10.75
N THR A 274 -12.98 7.80 -10.88
CA THR A 274 -13.10 8.72 -9.74
C THR A 274 -14.18 8.24 -8.76
N ASN A 275 -15.34 7.84 -9.28
CA ASN A 275 -16.43 7.31 -8.47
C ASN A 275 -16.01 6.01 -7.77
N GLU A 276 -15.36 5.09 -8.47
CA GLU A 276 -14.88 3.85 -7.89
C GLU A 276 -13.86 4.11 -6.77
N LEU A 277 -12.85 4.96 -7.01
CA LEU A 277 -11.86 5.33 -5.99
C LEU A 277 -12.54 5.92 -4.76
N TYR A 278 -13.57 6.75 -4.96
CA TYR A 278 -14.35 7.34 -3.88
C TYR A 278 -15.20 6.28 -3.13
N GLN A 279 -15.84 5.35 -3.83
CA GLN A 279 -16.65 4.29 -3.21
C GLN A 279 -15.80 3.23 -2.49
N GLN A 280 -14.64 2.86 -3.04
CA GLN A 280 -13.69 1.92 -2.42
C GLN A 280 -13.13 2.47 -1.10
N ASN A 281 -12.98 3.79 -1.01
CA ASN A 281 -12.55 4.49 0.19
C ASN A 281 -13.75 4.90 1.04
N ALA A 282 -14.64 3.94 1.37
CA ALA A 282 -15.81 4.21 2.20
C ALA A 282 -15.41 4.97 3.47
N TYR A 283 -16.21 5.98 3.83
CA TYR A 283 -15.98 6.74 5.05
C TYR A 283 -16.02 5.80 6.26
N PRO A 284 -14.93 5.65 7.03
CA PRO A 284 -14.90 4.74 8.15
C PRO A 284 -15.89 5.18 9.25
N ASP A 285 -16.63 4.22 9.83
CA ASP A 285 -17.59 4.47 10.92
C ASP A 285 -16.92 5.15 12.13
N ASP A 286 -15.64 4.87 12.36
CA ASP A 286 -14.84 5.41 13.46
C ASP A 286 -14.20 6.78 13.14
N GLY A 287 -14.52 7.36 11.98
CA GLY A 287 -13.91 8.59 11.46
C GLY A 287 -12.54 8.35 10.82
N LEU A 288 -12.04 9.37 10.13
CA LEU A 288 -10.76 9.28 9.42
C LEU A 288 -9.62 8.97 10.39
N ALA A 289 -8.94 7.85 10.16
CA ALA A 289 -7.72 7.53 10.88
C ALA A 289 -6.69 8.64 10.64
N ALA A 290 -6.02 9.07 11.70
CA ALA A 290 -4.94 10.06 11.61
C ALA A 290 -3.80 9.48 10.76
N GLY A 291 -3.77 9.86 9.49
CA GLY A 291 -2.78 9.45 8.52
C GLY A 291 -2.42 10.63 7.62
N LEU A 292 -1.20 10.61 7.11
CA LEU A 292 -0.69 11.54 6.13
C LEU A 292 -1.23 11.13 4.76
N PRO A 293 -1.60 12.10 3.93
CA PRO A 293 -2.12 11.84 2.61
C PRO A 293 -1.04 11.25 1.69
N SER A 294 -1.32 10.04 1.20
CA SER A 294 -0.48 9.27 0.29
C SER A 294 -1.26 8.71 -0.91
N GLY A 295 -2.54 9.06 -1.02
CA GLY A 295 -3.46 8.58 -2.04
C GLY A 295 -3.62 9.55 -3.21
N PRO A 296 -4.58 9.26 -4.12
CA PRO A 296 -4.83 10.08 -5.30
C PRO A 296 -5.38 11.46 -4.93
N VAL A 297 -5.17 12.42 -5.82
CA VAL A 297 -5.74 13.78 -5.69
C VAL A 297 -6.91 13.93 -6.63
N LEU A 298 -8.06 14.32 -6.10
CA LEU A 298 -9.25 14.64 -6.87
C LEU A 298 -9.39 16.16 -7.01
N MET A 299 -9.20 16.68 -8.21
CA MET A 299 -9.42 18.10 -8.53
C MET A 299 -10.92 18.34 -8.73
N MET A 300 -11.49 19.27 -7.95
CA MET A 300 -12.93 19.53 -7.92
C MET A 300 -13.27 21.01 -8.23
N PRO A 301 -13.85 21.31 -9.40
CA PRO A 301 -14.26 22.66 -9.77
C PRO A 301 -15.27 23.31 -8.84
N ALA A 302 -16.12 22.53 -8.18
CA ALA A 302 -17.14 23.10 -7.33
C ALA A 302 -16.64 23.55 -5.95
N LEU A 303 -15.45 23.10 -5.54
CA LEU A 303 -14.84 23.55 -4.31
C LEU A 303 -14.05 24.85 -4.54
N PRO A 304 -14.03 25.77 -3.56
CA PRO A 304 -13.15 26.93 -3.57
C PRO A 304 -11.71 26.57 -3.90
N GLU A 305 -11.06 27.44 -4.66
CA GLU A 305 -9.64 27.29 -4.99
C GLU A 305 -8.78 27.17 -3.72
N ASP A 306 -7.78 26.28 -3.74
CA ASP A 306 -6.89 25.92 -2.63
C ASP A 306 -7.58 25.22 -1.45
N GLU A 307 -8.90 24.97 -1.48
CA GLU A 307 -9.56 24.15 -0.46
C GLU A 307 -9.13 22.70 -0.63
N MET A 308 -8.63 22.10 0.45
CA MET A 308 -8.17 20.72 0.44
C MET A 308 -8.89 19.93 1.53
N LEU A 309 -9.51 18.83 1.14
CA LEU A 309 -10.24 17.93 2.03
C LEU A 309 -9.56 16.56 2.01
N LEU A 310 -9.25 16.02 3.19
CA LEU A 310 -8.65 14.68 3.29
C LEU A 310 -9.74 13.61 3.07
N MET A 311 -9.53 12.70 2.13
CA MET A 311 -10.38 11.54 1.89
C MET A 311 -9.94 10.33 2.72
N PRO A 312 -10.83 9.35 2.95
CA PRO A 312 -10.41 8.04 3.44
C PRO A 312 -9.37 7.41 2.51
N GLY A 313 -8.48 6.60 3.09
CA GLY A 313 -7.35 6.02 2.35
C GLY A 313 -6.23 6.99 2.00
N GLY A 314 -6.24 8.22 2.53
CA GLY A 314 -5.17 9.21 2.36
C GLY A 314 -5.20 9.96 1.03
N GLY A 315 -6.27 9.85 0.25
CA GLY A 315 -6.48 10.72 -0.90
C GLY A 315 -6.81 12.16 -0.48
N VAL A 316 -6.74 13.11 -1.40
CA VAL A 316 -7.08 14.52 -1.14
C VAL A 316 -8.00 15.04 -2.22
N ILE A 317 -9.07 15.74 -1.85
CA ILE A 317 -9.86 16.53 -2.79
C ILE A 317 -9.32 17.95 -2.77
N MET A 318 -9.00 18.51 -3.93
CA MET A 318 -8.50 19.86 -4.09
C MET A 318 -9.46 20.68 -4.92
N GLY A 319 -9.95 21.79 -4.37
CA GLY A 319 -10.79 22.72 -5.08
C GLY A 319 -10.02 23.56 -6.09
N THR A 320 -10.61 23.74 -7.28
CA THR A 320 -10.04 24.55 -8.37
C THR A 320 -10.81 25.85 -8.60
N GLY A 321 -11.79 26.18 -7.76
CA GLY A 321 -12.50 27.46 -7.83
C GLY A 321 -13.32 27.68 -9.10
N GLY A 322 -13.78 26.60 -9.72
CA GLY A 322 -14.56 26.60 -10.97
C GLY A 322 -13.72 26.42 -12.23
N GLU A 323 -12.40 26.26 -12.11
CA GLU A 323 -11.52 25.98 -13.26
C GLU A 323 -11.42 24.48 -13.56
N GLY A 324 -11.38 24.13 -14.84
CA GLY A 324 -11.19 22.73 -15.27
C GLY A 324 -12.44 21.85 -15.14
N GLN A 325 -12.20 20.55 -15.09
CA GLN A 325 -13.20 19.50 -14.91
C GLN A 325 -12.83 18.63 -13.71
N LEU A 326 -13.77 17.81 -13.25
CA LEU A 326 -13.48 16.77 -12.27
C LEU A 326 -12.41 15.83 -12.82
N GLU A 327 -11.25 15.77 -12.17
CA GLU A 327 -10.16 14.89 -12.60
C GLU A 327 -9.33 14.37 -11.45
N ILE A 328 -8.88 13.12 -11.57
CA ILE A 328 -7.84 12.58 -10.72
C ILE A 328 -6.51 13.14 -11.24
N ALA A 329 -5.80 13.91 -10.44
CA ALA A 329 -4.47 14.36 -10.79
C ALA A 329 -3.54 13.14 -10.92
N ALA A 330 -2.61 13.20 -11.86
CA ALA A 330 -1.59 12.15 -12.00
C ALA A 330 -0.60 12.11 -10.82
N GLU A 331 -0.55 13.19 -10.03
CA GLU A 331 0.31 13.36 -8.86
C GLU A 331 -0.42 12.84 -7.61
N ASP A 332 0.30 12.10 -6.76
CA ASP A 332 -0.22 11.68 -5.45
C ASP A 332 -0.28 12.88 -4.49
N ALA A 333 -1.17 12.82 -3.50
CA ALA A 333 -1.42 13.93 -2.58
C ALA A 333 -0.16 14.42 -1.85
N SER A 334 0.76 13.51 -1.56
CA SER A 334 2.06 13.85 -0.99
C SER A 334 2.90 14.76 -1.88
N GLU A 335 2.86 14.60 -3.20
CA GLU A 335 3.65 15.42 -4.11
C GLU A 335 3.17 16.86 -4.08
N ILE A 336 1.85 17.03 -4.06
CA ILE A 336 1.22 18.35 -3.98
C ILE A 336 1.49 19.01 -2.62
N LEU A 337 1.51 18.20 -1.56
CA LEU A 337 1.72 18.67 -0.19
C LEU A 337 3.21 18.75 0.19
N ASP A 338 4.11 18.48 -0.75
CA ASP A 338 5.56 18.53 -0.58
C ASP A 338 6.06 17.61 0.55
N ILE A 339 5.51 16.40 0.62
CA ILE A 339 5.82 15.39 1.63
C ILE A 339 6.62 14.26 1.02
N SER A 340 7.69 13.90 1.71
CA SER A 340 8.53 12.77 1.37
C SER A 340 7.72 11.49 1.50
N ILE A 341 7.42 10.81 0.38
CA ILE A 341 6.96 9.41 0.41
C ILE A 341 8.15 8.48 0.29
N GLY A 342 8.18 7.48 1.17
CA GLY A 342 9.08 6.35 1.03
C GLY A 342 8.51 5.35 0.04
N VAL A 343 9.15 5.25 -1.13
CA VAL A 343 8.88 4.19 -2.11
C VAL A 343 9.81 3.03 -1.77
N GLY A 344 9.27 1.85 -1.46
CA GLY A 344 10.05 0.66 -1.10
C GLY A 344 9.64 0.07 0.26
N ASP A 345 10.41 -0.88 0.76
CA ASP A 345 10.21 -1.44 2.09
C ASP A 345 10.90 -0.55 3.13
N PRO A 346 10.18 -0.12 4.19
CA PRO A 346 10.80 0.56 5.31
C PRO A 346 11.74 -0.40 6.06
N GLU A 347 12.60 0.15 6.91
CA GLU A 347 13.39 -0.65 7.84
C GLU A 347 12.41 -1.52 8.67
N PRO A 348 12.64 -2.83 8.84
CA PRO A 348 11.69 -3.70 9.51
C PRO A 348 11.53 -3.32 10.99
N ASP A 349 10.31 -3.44 11.49
CA ASP A 349 10.06 -3.32 12.93
C ASP A 349 10.78 -4.44 13.69
N SER A 350 11.27 -4.07 14.87
CA SER A 350 11.89 -5.00 15.81
C SER A 350 10.90 -5.38 16.90
N ASP A 351 10.96 -6.64 17.35
CA ASP A 351 10.08 -7.13 18.40
C ASP A 351 10.17 -6.27 19.67
N ALA A 352 9.02 -5.95 20.26
CA ALA A 352 8.92 -5.13 21.47
C ALA A 352 9.75 -5.69 22.66
N ASN A 353 9.92 -7.00 22.74
CA ASN A 353 10.72 -7.66 23.79
C ASN A 353 12.23 -7.46 23.61
N VAL A 354 12.68 -7.10 22.42
CA VAL A 354 14.08 -6.79 22.12
C VAL A 354 14.40 -5.34 22.54
N ALA A 355 13.45 -4.60 23.12
CA ALA A 355 13.69 -3.30 23.75
C ALA A 355 14.63 -3.35 24.98
N LYS A 356 14.99 -4.55 25.47
CA LYS A 356 16.13 -4.68 26.39
C LYS A 356 17.41 -4.31 25.67
N ARG A 357 17.72 -3.01 25.73
CA ARG A 357 18.97 -2.42 25.30
C ARG A 357 20.07 -3.02 26.14
N ALA A 358 21.01 -3.69 25.51
CA ALA A 358 22.28 -3.91 26.14
C ALA A 358 23.17 -2.71 25.81
N LYS A 359 23.37 -1.87 26.83
CA LYS A 359 24.40 -0.82 26.81
C LYS A 359 25.74 -1.34 27.32
N SER A 360 25.79 -2.62 27.65
CA SER A 360 26.86 -3.27 28.39
C SER A 360 26.86 -4.75 28.05
N GLY A 361 27.97 -5.43 28.30
CA GLY A 361 28.14 -6.84 27.96
C GLY A 361 28.73 -7.05 26.59
N THR A 362 28.89 -8.32 26.26
CA THR A 362 29.50 -8.76 25.01
C THR A 362 28.41 -9.30 24.08
N TYR A 363 28.19 -8.62 22.95
CA TYR A 363 27.32 -9.09 21.88
C TYR A 363 28.11 -9.92 20.89
N ILE A 364 27.64 -11.13 20.59
CA ILE A 364 28.15 -11.96 19.51
C ILE A 364 27.04 -12.09 18.47
N MET A 365 27.32 -11.74 17.23
CA MET A 365 26.33 -11.72 16.16
C MET A 365 26.79 -12.57 14.99
N ASN A 366 25.85 -13.31 14.39
CA ASN A 366 26.03 -13.90 13.08
C ASN A 366 25.08 -13.17 12.10
N PRO A 367 25.59 -12.35 11.18
CA PRO A 367 24.77 -11.60 10.22
C PRO A 367 23.76 -12.47 9.46
N LYS A 368 22.66 -11.87 9.00
CA LYS A 368 21.61 -12.61 8.27
C LYS A 368 22.08 -13.11 6.90
N ASP A 369 23.01 -12.39 6.29
CA ASP A 369 23.67 -12.67 5.03
C ASP A 369 24.88 -13.61 5.16
N SER A 370 25.17 -14.08 6.37
CA SER A 370 26.23 -15.07 6.59
C SER A 370 25.96 -16.38 5.86
N PRO A 371 27.00 -17.02 5.30
CA PRO A 371 26.84 -18.23 4.48
C PRO A 371 26.48 -19.49 5.29
N ALA A 372 26.75 -19.51 6.60
CA ALA A 372 26.51 -20.68 7.45
C ALA A 372 26.33 -20.30 8.93
N GLU A 373 25.85 -21.27 9.72
CA GLU A 373 25.91 -21.19 11.18
C GLU A 373 27.35 -21.37 11.68
N VAL A 374 27.65 -20.79 12.84
CA VAL A 374 28.98 -20.88 13.46
C VAL A 374 28.87 -21.61 14.79
N SER A 375 29.65 -22.66 14.95
CA SER A 375 29.84 -23.34 16.24
C SER A 375 31.07 -22.79 16.95
N TYR A 376 30.92 -22.49 18.24
CA TYR A 376 31.96 -21.82 19.00
C TYR A 376 31.89 -22.19 20.49
N VAL A 377 32.96 -21.91 21.23
CA VAL A 377 33.10 -22.19 22.65
C VAL A 377 33.35 -20.89 23.39
N VAL A 378 32.53 -20.60 24.41
CA VAL A 378 32.75 -19.48 25.36
C VAL A 378 32.83 -20.05 26.76
N SER A 379 33.91 -19.75 27.49
CA SER A 379 34.11 -20.22 28.87
C SER A 379 33.87 -21.74 29.03
N ASN A 380 34.39 -22.53 28.09
CA ASN A 380 34.25 -23.99 27.99
C ASN A 380 32.84 -24.54 27.75
N HIS A 381 31.89 -23.69 27.37
CA HIS A 381 30.56 -24.10 26.94
C HIS A 381 30.44 -23.99 25.42
N ASN A 382 29.87 -25.01 24.79
CA ASN A 382 29.65 -25.04 23.34
C ASN A 382 28.35 -24.34 22.98
N TYR A 383 28.40 -23.51 21.95
CA TYR A 383 27.27 -22.77 21.39
C TYR A 383 27.27 -22.94 19.87
N THR A 384 26.09 -22.73 19.26
CA THR A 384 25.93 -22.58 17.81
C THR A 384 25.04 -21.38 17.56
N ILE A 385 25.43 -20.52 16.61
CA ILE A 385 24.67 -19.34 16.24
C ILE A 385 24.34 -19.34 14.74
N LYS A 386 23.05 -19.34 14.43
CA LYS A 386 22.55 -19.31 13.05
C LYS A 386 22.64 -17.90 12.45
N PRO A 387 22.69 -17.77 11.11
CA PRO A 387 22.57 -16.47 10.46
C PRO A 387 21.34 -15.69 10.94
N GLY A 388 21.53 -14.41 11.25
CA GLY A 388 20.52 -13.49 11.77
C GLY A 388 20.32 -13.54 13.28
N TYR A 389 21.00 -14.41 14.01
CA TYR A 389 20.88 -14.52 15.47
C TYR A 389 21.97 -13.74 16.20
N THR A 390 21.67 -13.39 17.44
CA THR A 390 22.57 -12.68 18.36
C THR A 390 22.60 -13.37 19.71
N GLN A 391 23.77 -13.38 20.35
CA GLN A 391 23.95 -13.85 21.72
C GLN A 391 24.54 -12.74 22.58
N LEU A 392 23.96 -12.53 23.76
CA LEU A 392 24.44 -11.59 24.76
C LEU A 392 25.10 -12.36 25.90
N LEU A 393 26.31 -11.95 26.28
CA LEU A 393 27.03 -12.41 27.45
C LEU A 393 27.09 -11.31 28.51
N ASP A 394 27.13 -11.70 29.79
CA ASP A 394 27.08 -10.75 30.90
C ASP A 394 28.21 -9.70 30.86
N SER A 395 27.89 -8.52 31.37
CA SER A 395 28.79 -7.35 31.39
C SER A 395 29.82 -7.40 32.50
N GLY A 396 30.97 -6.77 32.26
CA GLY A 396 32.03 -6.63 33.28
C GLY A 396 32.93 -7.86 33.41
N GLU A 397 32.67 -8.90 32.63
CA GLU A 397 33.54 -10.07 32.50
C GLU A 397 34.36 -10.01 31.20
N THR A 398 35.49 -10.71 31.21
CA THR A 398 36.30 -10.94 30.02
C THR A 398 36.05 -12.35 29.54
N TRP A 399 35.55 -12.50 28.31
CA TRP A 399 35.18 -13.79 27.75
C TRP A 399 36.28 -14.32 26.84
N VAL A 400 36.54 -15.62 26.86
CA VAL A 400 37.42 -16.26 25.87
C VAL A 400 36.56 -17.06 24.92
N ILE A 401 36.53 -16.63 23.66
CA ILE A 401 35.82 -17.31 22.58
C ILE A 401 36.80 -18.11 21.73
N ARG A 402 36.38 -19.32 21.31
CA ARG A 402 37.09 -20.17 20.37
C ARG A 402 36.16 -20.71 19.31
N PHE A 403 36.61 -20.80 18.07
CA PHE A 403 35.81 -21.39 16.98
C PHE A 403 36.71 -21.91 15.86
N ASP A 404 36.19 -22.86 15.07
CA ASP A 404 36.87 -23.36 13.88
C ASP A 404 36.82 -22.29 12.77
N LYS A 405 37.98 -21.99 12.19
CA LYS A 405 38.10 -21.02 11.10
C LYS A 405 37.51 -21.51 9.77
N GLY A 406 37.08 -22.77 9.69
CA GLY A 406 36.64 -23.43 8.48
C GLY A 406 37.79 -24.15 7.76
N GLU A 407 37.44 -25.14 6.94
CA GLU A 407 38.35 -25.82 5.99
C GLU A 407 39.71 -26.30 6.55
N GLY A 408 39.77 -26.64 7.84
CA GLY A 408 41.02 -27.09 8.47
C GLY A 408 42.04 -25.98 8.72
N GLN A 409 41.62 -24.71 8.65
CA GLN A 409 42.46 -23.52 8.92
C GLN A 409 42.76 -23.31 10.42
N GLY A 410 42.40 -24.30 11.25
CA GLY A 410 42.63 -24.32 12.68
C GLY A 410 41.56 -23.60 13.49
N GLU A 411 41.85 -23.43 14.77
CA GLU A 411 40.97 -22.74 15.73
C GLU A 411 41.40 -21.28 15.87
N ALA A 412 40.44 -20.35 15.79
CA ALA A 412 40.63 -18.97 16.21
C ALA A 412 40.30 -18.83 17.70
N LYS A 413 41.07 -18.00 18.42
CA LYS A 413 40.87 -17.73 19.85
C LYS A 413 40.97 -16.23 20.11
N TYR A 414 39.92 -15.65 20.68
CA TYR A 414 39.86 -14.23 21.02
C TYR A 414 39.48 -14.03 22.48
N THR A 415 39.96 -12.92 23.03
CA THR A 415 39.54 -12.39 24.33
C THR A 415 38.59 -11.22 24.06
N LEU A 416 37.35 -11.35 24.52
CA LEU A 416 36.28 -10.38 24.33
C LEU A 416 36.09 -9.58 25.61
N SER A 417 35.88 -8.29 25.42
CA SER A 417 35.47 -7.31 26.43
C SER A 417 34.08 -6.81 26.05
N ASP A 418 33.49 -5.92 26.86
CA ASP A 418 32.25 -5.23 26.48
C ASP A 418 32.32 -4.61 25.05
N GLY A 419 31.23 -4.76 24.32
CA GLY A 419 31.03 -4.31 22.95
C GLY A 419 30.37 -5.37 22.06
N THR A 420 30.29 -5.10 20.76
CA THR A 420 29.72 -6.02 19.78
C THR A 420 30.77 -6.63 18.88
N TYR A 421 30.65 -7.93 18.65
CA TYR A 421 31.52 -8.76 17.84
C TYR A 421 30.69 -9.50 16.79
N VAL A 422 31.07 -9.34 15.53
CA VAL A 422 30.32 -9.85 14.40
C VAL A 422 31.15 -10.92 13.70
N PHE A 423 30.58 -12.11 13.53
CA PHE A 423 31.18 -13.14 12.68
C PHE A 423 31.14 -12.68 11.22
N GLY A 424 32.24 -12.88 10.52
CA GLY A 424 32.33 -12.64 9.09
C GLY A 424 33.48 -13.44 8.49
N THR A 425 33.53 -13.52 7.17
CA THR A 425 34.62 -14.19 6.46
C THR A 425 35.69 -13.18 6.03
N SER A 426 36.96 -13.57 6.17
CA SER A 426 38.13 -12.87 5.61
C SER A 426 39.10 -13.91 5.10
N ASP A 427 39.54 -13.76 3.85
CA ASP A 427 40.42 -14.72 3.16
C ASP A 427 39.86 -16.15 3.21
N ASP A 428 38.57 -16.29 2.92
CA ASP A 428 37.80 -17.55 2.97
C ASP A 428 37.78 -18.26 4.34
N THR A 429 38.15 -17.56 5.42
CA THR A 429 38.12 -18.09 6.78
C THR A 429 37.17 -17.31 7.68
N TRP A 430 36.52 -18.01 8.62
CA TRP A 430 35.74 -17.36 9.65
C TRP A 430 36.63 -16.53 10.56
N ASN A 431 36.15 -15.34 10.87
CA ASN A 431 36.78 -14.42 11.80
C ASN A 431 35.70 -13.68 12.61
N LEU A 432 36.14 -12.98 13.67
CA LEU A 432 35.27 -12.26 14.58
C LEU A 432 35.76 -10.82 14.72
N PHE A 433 34.93 -9.86 14.33
CA PHE A 433 35.31 -8.46 14.25
C PHE A 433 34.60 -7.63 15.31
N LYS A 434 35.36 -6.91 16.16
CA LYS A 434 34.78 -5.88 17.02
C LYS A 434 34.19 -4.78 16.12
N THR A 435 32.90 -4.53 16.27
CA THR A 435 32.13 -3.68 15.35
C THR A 435 31.40 -2.59 16.12
N SER A 436 31.54 -1.36 15.64
CA SER A 436 30.69 -0.23 16.01
C SER A 436 29.63 -0.01 14.92
N PHE A 437 28.52 0.60 15.32
CA PHE A 437 27.38 0.91 14.47
C PHE A 437 27.24 2.41 14.33
N SER A 438 26.89 2.85 13.13
CA SER A 438 26.59 4.24 12.80
C SER A 438 25.26 4.30 12.05
N VAL A 439 24.35 5.14 12.53
CA VAL A 439 23.04 5.39 11.91
C VAL A 439 22.93 6.87 11.60
N THR A 440 22.79 7.20 10.33
CA THR A 440 22.41 8.55 9.90
C THR A 440 20.91 8.59 9.70
N VAL A 441 20.22 9.49 10.40
CA VAL A 441 18.82 9.81 10.14
C VAL A 441 18.77 11.10 9.32
N ASP A 442 18.24 11.00 8.11
CA ASP A 442 18.09 12.06 7.13
C ASP A 442 16.65 12.58 7.14
N ASN A 443 16.49 13.79 7.66
CA ASN A 443 15.24 14.56 7.65
C ASN A 443 15.31 15.71 6.61
N GLY A 444 16.19 15.57 5.61
CA GLY A 444 16.48 16.58 4.59
C GLY A 444 15.28 17.01 3.77
N ASP A 445 14.34 16.08 3.57
CA ASP A 445 13.13 16.32 2.78
C ASP A 445 11.90 16.70 3.63
N ASN A 446 12.04 17.02 4.92
CA ASN A 446 10.89 17.42 5.74
C ASN A 446 11.06 18.84 6.32
N GLU A 447 9.96 19.61 6.33
CA GLU A 447 9.93 20.99 6.84
C GLU A 447 9.78 21.07 8.38
N SER A 448 9.45 19.94 9.01
CA SER A 448 9.29 19.82 10.47
C SER A 448 10.45 19.05 11.10
N PRO A 449 10.82 19.35 12.36
CA PRO A 449 11.78 18.53 13.09
C PRO A 449 11.22 17.11 13.31
N PHE A 450 12.11 16.12 13.26
CA PHE A 450 11.80 14.73 13.55
C PHE A 450 12.42 14.33 14.89
N PHE A 451 11.56 13.91 15.81
CA PHE A 451 11.89 13.44 17.15
C PHE A 451 12.07 11.92 17.15
N VAL A 452 13.19 11.49 17.71
CA VAL A 452 13.56 10.08 17.75
C VAL A 452 14.24 9.77 19.08
N ASN A 453 13.94 8.61 19.65
CA ASN A 453 14.66 8.06 20.78
C ASN A 453 15.75 7.13 20.25
N ILE A 454 16.98 7.63 20.26
CA ILE A 454 18.15 6.84 19.97
C ILE A 454 18.58 6.22 21.29
N ASP A 455 18.43 4.91 21.39
CA ASP A 455 19.04 4.19 22.49
C ASP A 455 18.47 4.67 23.85
N ASN A 456 17.17 4.92 23.92
CA ASN A 456 16.46 5.49 25.09
C ASN A 456 16.82 6.95 25.44
N THR A 457 17.54 7.65 24.56
CA THR A 457 17.83 9.09 24.68
C THR A 457 16.99 9.84 23.66
N GLN A 458 16.19 10.80 24.11
CA GLN A 458 15.41 11.65 23.22
C GLN A 458 16.33 12.56 22.43
N GLU A 459 16.20 12.51 21.12
CA GLU A 459 16.95 13.29 20.16
C GLU A 459 16.00 14.00 19.19
N GLU A 460 16.54 15.04 18.58
CA GLU A 460 15.90 15.81 17.51
C GLU A 460 16.81 15.80 16.28
N VAL A 461 16.20 15.56 15.13
CA VAL A 461 16.77 15.80 13.80
C VAL A 461 16.02 16.99 13.22
N ALA A 462 16.68 18.14 13.14
CA ALA A 462 16.05 19.37 12.68
C ALA A 462 15.46 19.23 11.26
N ALA A 463 14.50 20.09 10.93
CA ALA A 463 13.96 20.18 9.58
C ALA A 463 15.08 20.41 8.55
N GLY A 464 15.07 19.65 7.45
CA GLY A 464 16.07 19.75 6.39
C GLY A 464 17.48 19.29 6.78
N ALA A 465 17.66 18.67 7.94
CA ALA A 465 18.96 18.26 8.46
C ALA A 465 19.16 16.74 8.44
N LYS A 466 20.42 16.33 8.55
CA LYS A 466 20.82 14.94 8.82
C LYS A 466 21.53 14.89 10.17
N ARG A 467 21.40 13.77 10.88
CA ARG A 467 22.13 13.53 12.12
C ARG A 467 22.61 12.10 12.20
N THR A 468 23.88 11.93 12.53
CA THR A 468 24.52 10.62 12.70
C THR A 468 24.67 10.29 14.17
N PHE A 469 24.36 9.04 14.52
CA PHE A 469 24.46 8.48 15.85
C PHE A 469 25.37 7.27 15.81
N GLU A 470 26.25 7.14 16.80
CA GLU A 470 27.24 6.06 16.87
C GLU A 470 27.10 5.27 18.17
N SER A 471 27.38 3.97 18.12
CA SER A 471 27.32 3.08 19.27
C SER A 471 28.25 1.87 19.08
N GLU A 472 28.73 1.29 20.17
CA GLU A 472 29.42 -0.02 20.15
C GLU A 472 28.43 -1.21 20.10
N TYR A 473 27.13 -0.91 20.09
CA TYR A 473 26.03 -1.88 20.08
C TYR A 473 25.04 -1.56 18.96
N PRO A 474 24.27 -2.55 18.46
CA PRO A 474 23.19 -2.30 17.51
C PRO A 474 22.25 -1.21 18.02
N ILE A 475 22.04 -0.18 17.21
CA ILE A 475 21.31 1.03 17.61
C ILE A 475 19.82 0.76 17.61
N LEU A 476 19.15 1.06 18.72
CA LEU A 476 17.70 1.02 18.80
C LEU A 476 17.13 2.41 18.49
N VAL A 477 16.30 2.49 17.46
CA VAL A 477 15.66 3.72 17.00
C VAL A 477 14.17 3.63 17.29
N ARG A 478 13.62 4.53 18.11
CA ARG A 478 12.20 4.56 18.46
C ARG A 478 11.59 5.92 18.14
N PHE A 479 10.43 5.97 17.53
CA PHE A 479 9.79 7.24 17.18
C PHE A 479 8.27 7.10 17.14
N ASP A 480 7.57 8.19 17.42
CA ASP A 480 6.14 8.27 17.16
C ASP A 480 5.92 8.36 15.64
N ARG A 481 5.02 7.54 15.10
CA ARG A 481 4.72 7.54 13.66
C ARG A 481 3.77 8.67 13.25
N GLY A 482 3.33 9.49 14.21
CA GLY A 482 2.48 10.66 14.01
C GLY A 482 0.99 10.41 14.27
N SER A 483 0.61 9.19 14.64
CA SER A 483 -0.74 8.84 15.08
C SER A 483 -0.95 9.05 16.58
N GLY A 484 0.11 9.28 17.36
CA GLY A 484 0.05 9.29 18.82
C GLY A 484 -0.18 7.91 19.46
N GLY A 485 -0.14 6.84 18.65
CA GLY A 485 -0.23 5.45 19.09
C GLY A 485 1.09 4.88 19.59
N ASP A 486 1.21 3.55 19.52
CA ASP A 486 2.46 2.87 19.88
C ASP A 486 3.61 3.30 18.96
N PRO A 487 4.78 3.63 19.52
CA PRO A 487 5.91 4.09 18.71
C PRO A 487 6.47 2.96 17.85
N ALA A 488 6.90 3.29 16.63
CA ALA A 488 7.73 2.41 15.82
C ALA A 488 9.06 2.14 16.53
N GLN A 489 9.60 0.94 16.34
CA GLN A 489 10.88 0.53 16.92
C GLN A 489 11.70 -0.23 15.89
N LYS A 490 12.79 0.36 15.42
CA LYS A 490 13.73 -0.26 14.49
C LYS A 490 15.03 -0.61 15.21
N ARG A 491 15.56 -1.81 14.96
CA ARG A 491 16.87 -2.23 15.49
C ARG A 491 17.87 -2.33 14.36
N ILE A 492 18.83 -1.41 14.34
CA ILE A 492 19.79 -1.33 13.26
C ILE A 492 21.00 -2.21 13.58
N THR A 493 21.11 -3.32 12.85
CA THR A 493 22.18 -4.32 12.98
C THR A 493 23.25 -4.22 11.90
N ARG A 494 23.09 -3.27 10.97
CA ARG A 494 24.05 -3.00 9.90
C ARG A 494 25.10 -2.00 10.39
N LYS A 495 26.37 -2.22 10.06
CA LYS A 495 27.51 -1.41 10.53
C LYS A 495 27.31 0.08 10.26
N ASN A 496 26.89 0.42 9.03
CA ASN A 496 26.50 1.77 8.66
C ASN A 496 25.09 1.67 8.05
N ALA A 497 24.18 2.52 8.51
CA ALA A 497 22.86 2.65 7.92
C ALA A 497 22.54 4.12 7.71
N ASP A 498 22.19 4.48 6.48
CA ASP A 498 21.61 5.77 6.17
C ASP A 498 20.10 5.57 6.03
N LEU A 499 19.33 6.24 6.88
CA LEU A 499 17.88 6.13 6.95
C LEU A 499 17.26 7.48 6.59
N VAL A 500 16.25 7.48 5.74
CA VAL A 500 15.48 8.66 5.35
C VAL A 500 14.13 8.64 6.05
N VAL A 501 13.77 9.78 6.65
CA VAL A 501 12.46 9.99 7.26
C VAL A 501 11.45 10.29 6.15
N ALA A 502 10.47 9.40 5.97
CA ALA A 502 9.45 9.56 4.95
C ALA A 502 8.11 8.95 5.41
N VAL A 503 7.04 9.29 4.69
CA VAL A 503 5.71 8.76 4.89
C VAL A 503 5.59 7.41 4.20
N ASN A 504 5.09 6.42 4.93
CA ASN A 504 4.78 5.13 4.38
C ASN A 504 3.50 5.20 3.56
N ARG A 505 3.60 4.86 2.27
CA ARG A 505 2.48 4.97 1.33
C ARG A 505 1.27 4.10 1.72
N THR A 506 1.51 3.01 2.44
CA THR A 506 0.49 2.01 2.77
C THR A 506 -0.44 2.49 3.89
N ASP A 507 0.11 3.10 4.93
CA ASP A 507 -0.65 3.50 6.11
C ASP A 507 -0.65 5.01 6.37
N GLY A 508 0.07 5.78 5.55
CA GLY A 508 0.17 7.22 5.69
C GLY A 508 0.92 7.64 6.96
N LEU A 509 1.73 6.81 7.58
CA LEU A 509 2.43 7.18 8.82
C LEU A 509 3.93 7.39 8.59
N TRP A 510 4.59 8.16 9.46
CA TRP A 510 6.04 8.30 9.42
C TRP A 510 6.73 6.95 9.57
N ASP A 511 7.79 6.75 8.80
CA ASP A 511 8.67 5.59 8.89
C ASP A 511 10.12 5.94 8.48
N LEU A 512 11.03 4.98 8.66
CA LEU A 512 12.43 5.10 8.29
C LEU A 512 12.75 4.15 7.15
N TYR A 513 13.25 4.71 6.05
CA TYR A 513 13.60 3.98 4.84
C TYR A 513 15.10 3.89 4.69
N PRO A 514 15.68 2.72 4.37
CA PRO A 514 17.06 2.67 3.92
C PRO A 514 17.27 3.60 2.72
N ALA A 515 18.31 4.43 2.74
CA ALA A 515 18.55 5.43 1.70
C ALA A 515 18.69 4.81 0.30
N GLU A 516 19.19 3.57 0.22
CA GLU A 516 19.28 2.78 -1.01
C GLU A 516 17.90 2.34 -1.55
N ASN A 517 16.91 2.21 -0.68
CA ASN A 517 15.54 1.88 -1.05
C ASN A 517 14.71 3.13 -1.30
N TYR A 518 15.08 4.27 -0.71
CA TYR A 518 14.36 5.52 -0.86
C TYR A 518 14.46 6.08 -2.28
N GLN A 519 13.44 5.83 -3.09
CA GLN A 519 13.19 6.59 -4.31
C GLN A 519 12.33 7.79 -3.92
N GLY A 520 12.95 8.78 -3.28
CA GLY A 520 12.25 10.04 -3.03
C GLY A 520 11.69 10.57 -4.33
N VAL A 521 10.42 11.01 -4.31
CA VAL A 521 9.88 11.82 -5.41
C VAL A 521 10.75 13.08 -5.45
N ALA A 522 11.72 13.09 -6.35
CA ALA A 522 12.82 14.03 -6.27
C ALA A 522 12.27 15.46 -6.31
N ARG A 523 12.37 16.18 -5.18
CA ARG A 523 12.11 17.62 -5.03
C ARG A 523 12.89 18.53 -6.00
N LYS A 524 13.68 17.96 -6.92
CA LYS A 524 14.56 18.68 -7.83
C LYS A 524 13.84 19.02 -9.14
N SER A 525 13.08 20.12 -9.11
CA SER A 525 13.34 21.30 -9.99
C SER A 525 12.12 22.16 -10.31
N GLY A 526 10.89 21.69 -10.07
CA GLY A 526 9.66 22.46 -10.36
C GLY A 526 9.09 23.25 -9.17
N SER A 527 9.18 22.70 -7.95
CA SER A 527 8.41 23.17 -6.78
C SER A 527 8.67 24.64 -6.39
N LYS A 528 9.88 25.20 -6.57
CA LYS A 528 10.08 26.65 -6.33
C LYS A 528 9.27 27.54 -7.26
N LYS A 529 9.06 27.12 -8.52
CA LYS A 529 8.19 27.85 -9.45
C LYS A 529 6.72 27.67 -9.06
N ASN A 530 6.32 26.49 -8.59
CA ASN A 530 4.94 26.26 -8.13
C ASN A 530 4.63 26.99 -6.82
N LYS A 531 5.55 27.02 -5.84
CA LYS A 531 5.41 27.85 -4.61
C LYS A 531 5.34 29.35 -4.94
N ILE A 532 6.14 29.83 -5.90
CA ILE A 532 6.04 31.22 -6.40
C ILE A 532 4.72 31.44 -7.15
N HIS A 533 4.26 30.47 -7.94
CA HIS A 533 3.01 30.53 -8.69
C HIS A 533 1.80 30.55 -7.77
N GLN A 534 1.71 29.64 -6.80
CA GLN A 534 0.68 29.60 -5.76
C GLN A 534 0.71 30.88 -4.91
N ALA A 535 1.88 31.38 -4.51
CA ALA A 535 1.98 32.66 -3.81
C ALA A 535 1.48 33.85 -4.67
N LEU A 536 1.78 33.84 -5.97
CA LEU A 536 1.29 34.84 -6.93
C LEU A 536 -0.22 34.73 -7.19
N LEU A 537 -0.77 33.51 -7.22
CA LEU A 537 -2.21 33.28 -7.33
C LEU A 537 -2.93 33.77 -6.07
N ARG A 538 -2.45 33.40 -4.89
CA ARG A 538 -2.98 33.91 -3.60
C ARG A 538 -3.01 35.43 -3.55
N GLU A 539 -1.94 36.09 -3.99
CA GLU A 539 -1.89 37.56 -4.01
C GLU A 539 -2.79 38.17 -5.10
N LYS A 540 -2.91 37.53 -6.27
CA LYS A 540 -3.88 37.94 -7.29
C LYS A 540 -5.33 37.82 -6.80
N LEU A 541 -5.67 36.75 -6.10
CA LEU A 541 -7.00 36.53 -5.52
C LEU A 541 -7.30 37.54 -4.40
N ARG A 542 -6.30 37.88 -3.57
CA ARG A 542 -6.42 38.95 -2.58
C ARG A 542 -6.75 40.28 -3.23
N LEU A 543 -6.06 40.60 -4.34
CA LEU A 543 -6.26 41.85 -5.08
C LEU A 543 -7.58 41.87 -5.87
N SER A 544 -8.06 40.74 -6.39
CA SER A 544 -9.34 40.67 -7.10
C SER A 544 -10.52 40.89 -6.15
N ARG A 545 -10.49 40.30 -4.95
CA ARG A 545 -11.50 40.54 -3.89
C ARG A 545 -11.52 41.99 -3.42
N GLN A 546 -10.38 42.68 -3.40
CA GLN A 546 -10.31 44.11 -3.03
C GLN A 546 -10.85 45.06 -4.10
N ARG A 547 -10.97 44.63 -5.36
CA ARG A 547 -11.48 45.46 -6.47
C ARG A 547 -12.97 45.26 -6.76
N GLY A 548 -13.60 44.24 -6.15
CA GLY A 548 -15.03 43.94 -6.28
C GLY A 548 -15.93 44.64 -5.26
N ASN A 549 -15.34 45.39 -4.33
CA ASN A 549 -16.01 46.36 -3.45
C ASN A 549 -15.63 47.77 -3.89
#